data_AF-A0A3D0MU22-F1
#
_entry.id   AF-A0A3D0MU22-F1
#
_cell.length_a   1.000
_cell.length_b   1.000
_cell.length_c   1.000
_cell.angle_alpha   90.00
_cell.angle_beta   90.00
_cell.angle_gamma   90.00
#
_symmetry.space_group_name_H-M   'P 1'
#
loop_
_entity.id
_entity.type
_entity.pdbx_description
1 polymer ?
#
loop_
_entity_poly.entity_id
_entity_poly.type
_entity_poly.pdbx_seq_one_letter_code
_entity_poly.pdbx_strand_id
1 'polypeptide(L)'
;MERTERNPIYSVELEKEFKISGAILRNIIRGFRRDGIPVANCHTGYYYAKSFKEMESTITDLEKRAFSMLETVSKLKKNFEKSQLELF
;
A
#
# COMPACT_ATOMS: atom_id res chain seq x y z
N MET A 1 -17.61 -10.24 -16.93
CA MET A 1 -16.22 -10.06 -17.38
C MET A 1 -15.32 -10.03 -16.17
N GLU A 2 -14.23 -10.79 -16.19
CA GLU A 2 -13.27 -10.84 -15.08
C GLU A 2 -12.39 -9.57 -15.07
N ARG A 3 -12.05 -9.08 -13.88
CA ARG A 3 -11.25 -7.86 -13.69
C ARG A 3 -9.77 -8.23 -13.56
N THR A 4 -8.91 -7.56 -14.32
CA THR A 4 -7.45 -7.74 -14.35
C THR A 4 -6.79 -6.36 -14.45
N GLU A 5 -5.46 -6.29 -14.57
CA GLU A 5 -4.76 -5.02 -14.79
C GLU A 5 -5.30 -4.25 -16.02
N ARG A 6 -5.72 -4.97 -17.06
CA ARG A 6 -6.25 -4.38 -18.31
C ARG A 6 -7.71 -3.95 -18.20
N ASN A 7 -8.40 -4.41 -17.17
CA ASN A 7 -9.80 -4.09 -16.91
C ASN A 7 -10.02 -3.92 -15.39
N PRO A 8 -9.37 -2.91 -14.79
CA PRO A 8 -9.54 -2.63 -13.37
C PRO A 8 -10.92 -2.03 -13.12
N ILE A 9 -11.37 -2.06 -11.87
CA ILE A 9 -12.48 -1.19 -11.44
C ILE A 9 -11.88 0.15 -11.06
N TYR A 10 -12.35 1.22 -11.69
CA TYR A 10 -11.80 2.55 -11.43
C TYR A 10 -12.06 2.97 -9.98
N SER A 11 -11.10 3.65 -9.34
CA SER A 11 -11.26 4.11 -7.95
C SER A 11 -12.54 4.95 -7.78
N VAL A 12 -12.81 5.82 -8.75
CA VAL A 12 -14.00 6.68 -8.75
C VAL A 12 -15.32 5.90 -8.82
N GLU A 13 -15.33 4.74 -9.49
CA GLU A 13 -16.52 3.88 -9.54
C GLU A 13 -16.76 3.24 -8.16
N LEU A 14 -15.72 2.73 -7.53
CA LEU A 14 -15.80 2.15 -6.18
C LEU A 14 -16.21 3.20 -5.14
N GLU A 15 -15.64 4.40 -5.20
CA GLU A 15 -15.99 5.51 -4.30
C GLU A 15 -17.46 5.91 -4.42
N LYS A 16 -17.98 5.97 -5.65
CA LYS A 16 -19.40 6.28 -5.92
C LYS A 16 -20.34 5.16 -5.48
N GLU A 17 -20.03 3.92 -5.85
CA GLU A 17 -20.86 2.75 -5.56
C GLU A 17 -21.02 2.54 -4.05
N PHE A 18 -19.90 2.59 -3.32
CA PHE A 18 -19.91 2.39 -1.86
C PHE A 18 -20.16 3.68 -1.06
N LYS A 19 -20.26 4.84 -1.73
CA LYS A 19 -20.41 6.17 -1.09
C LYS A 19 -19.35 6.44 -0.02
N ILE A 20 -18.10 6.08 -0.33
CA ILE A 20 -16.96 6.24 0.57
C ILE A 20 -15.92 7.16 -0.05
N SER A 21 -15.13 7.82 0.80
CA SER A 21 -13.97 8.57 0.33
C SER A 21 -12.86 7.63 -0.14
N GLY A 22 -12.01 8.09 -1.05
CA GLY A 22 -10.82 7.36 -1.46
C GLY A 22 -9.89 6.99 -0.29
N ALA A 23 -9.89 7.74 0.81
CA ALA A 23 -9.13 7.39 2.02
C ALA A 23 -9.68 6.12 2.68
N ILE A 24 -11.00 6.01 2.82
CA ILE A 24 -11.67 4.83 3.36
C ILE A 24 -11.45 3.64 2.41
N LEU A 25 -11.62 3.84 1.09
CA LEU A 25 -11.37 2.81 0.09
C LEU A 25 -9.94 2.25 0.22
N ARG A 26 -8.92 3.12 0.25
CA ARG A 26 -7.53 2.69 0.41
C ARG A 26 -7.29 1.91 1.70
N ASN A 27 -7.95 2.27 2.80
CA ASN A 27 -7.86 1.53 4.06
C ASN A 27 -8.48 0.13 3.97
N ILE A 28 -9.63 0.00 3.29
CA ILE A 28 -10.26 -1.30 3.03
C ILE A 28 -9.33 -2.18 2.17
N ILE A 29 -8.80 -1.64 1.07
CA ILE A 29 -7.85 -2.36 0.21
C ILE A 29 -6.59 -2.78 0.98
N ARG A 30 -6.09 -1.92 1.86
CA ARG A 30 -4.98 -2.28 2.76
C ARG A 30 -5.36 -3.40 3.72
N GLY A 31 -6.59 -3.43 4.23
CA GLY A 31 -7.13 -4.52 5.04
C GLY A 31 -7.06 -5.85 4.29
N PHE A 32 -7.65 -5.90 3.09
CA PHE A 32 -7.59 -7.09 2.23
C PHE A 32 -6.17 -7.61 2.00
N ARG A 33 -5.21 -6.71 1.73
CA ARG A 33 -3.81 -7.10 1.53
C ARG A 33 -3.16 -7.66 2.79
N ARG A 34 -3.52 -7.15 3.98
CA ARG A 34 -3.03 -7.70 5.25
C ARG A 34 -3.59 -9.10 5.51
N ASP A 35 -4.80 -9.37 5.04
CA ASP A 35 -5.45 -10.68 5.12
C ASP A 35 -4.99 -11.65 4.02
N GLY A 36 -4.01 -11.25 3.18
CA GLY A 36 -3.47 -12.07 2.11
C GLY A 36 -4.33 -12.12 0.83
N ILE A 37 -5.37 -11.31 0.74
CA ILE A 37 -6.24 -11.24 -0.45
C ILE A 37 -5.50 -10.49 -1.57
N PRO A 38 -5.38 -11.07 -2.78
CA PRO A 38 -4.52 -10.56 -3.85
C PRO A 38 -5.17 -9.39 -4.62
N VAL A 39 -5.45 -8.28 -3.93
CA VAL A 39 -5.96 -7.06 -4.57
C VAL A 39 -4.81 -6.16 -4.99
N ALA A 40 -4.49 -6.15 -6.28
CA ALA A 40 -3.51 -5.26 -6.87
C ALA A 40 -4.11 -3.87 -7.20
N ASN A 41 -3.25 -2.92 -7.51
CA ASN A 41 -3.64 -1.62 -8.07
C ASN A 41 -2.82 -1.28 -9.30
N CYS A 42 -3.40 -0.49 -10.20
CA CYS A 42 -2.72 0.19 -11.29
C CYS A 42 -2.96 1.70 -11.19
N HIS A 43 -2.57 2.47 -12.21
CA HIS A 43 -2.77 3.93 -12.25
C HIS A 43 -4.24 4.34 -12.07
N THR A 44 -5.18 3.54 -12.56
CA THR A 44 -6.58 3.93 -12.71
C THR A 44 -7.52 3.29 -11.68
N GLY A 45 -7.11 2.19 -11.04
CA GLY A 45 -8.02 1.45 -10.17
C GLY A 45 -7.45 0.18 -9.55
N TYR A 46 -8.37 -0.68 -9.12
CA TYR A 46 -8.07 -1.91 -8.37
C TYR A 46 -8.62 -3.14 -9.09
N TYR A 47 -7.95 -4.28 -8.90
CA TYR A 47 -8.36 -5.55 -9.48
C TYR A 47 -7.85 -6.72 -8.62
N TYR A 48 -8.51 -7.86 -8.76
CA TYR A 48 -8.02 -9.11 -8.17
C TYR A 48 -6.95 -9.70 -9.09
N ALA A 49 -5.72 -9.81 -8.59
CA ALA A 49 -4.64 -10.43 -9.31
C ALA A 49 -4.82 -11.94 -9.37
N LYS A 50 -4.53 -12.52 -10.52
CA LYS A 50 -4.64 -13.95 -10.82
C LYS A 50 -3.29 -14.64 -10.95
N SER A 51 -2.20 -13.88 -10.90
CA SER A 51 -0.85 -14.39 -10.95
C SER A 51 0.08 -13.56 -10.08
N PHE A 52 1.21 -14.15 -9.67
CA PHE A 52 2.27 -13.42 -8.99
C PHE A 52 2.79 -12.23 -9.81
N LYS A 53 2.82 -12.37 -11.13
CA LYS A 53 3.24 -11.29 -12.04
C LYS A 53 2.36 -10.04 -11.91
N GLU A 54 1.05 -10.23 -11.79
CA GLU A 54 0.11 -9.11 -11.57
C GLU A 54 0.23 -8.48 -10.17
N MET A 55 0.78 -9.22 -9.19
CA MET A 55 1.03 -8.71 -7.83
C MET A 55 2.42 -8.07 -7.65
N GLU A 56 3.36 -8.29 -8.58
CA GLU A 56 4.77 -7.93 -8.43
C GLU A 56 4.97 -6.45 -8.10
N SER A 57 4.27 -5.55 -8.80
CA SER A 57 4.32 -4.11 -8.54
C SER A 57 3.80 -3.76 -7.14
N THR A 58 2.69 -4.37 -6.73
CA THR A 58 2.06 -4.13 -5.43
C THR A 58 2.95 -4.64 -4.29
N ILE A 59 3.60 -5.80 -4.46
CA ILE A 59 4.56 -6.37 -3.51
C ILE A 59 5.78 -5.46 -3.39
N THR A 60 6.38 -5.09 -4.52
CA THR A 60 7.54 -4.19 -4.56
C THR A 60 7.25 -2.86 -3.85
N ASP A 61 6.07 -2.28 -4.06
CA ASP A 61 5.66 -1.04 -3.41
C ASP A 61 5.43 -1.20 -1.91
N LEU A 62 4.96 -2.36 -1.45
CA LEU A 62 4.83 -2.68 -0.03
C LEU A 62 6.20 -2.82 0.63
N GLU A 63 7.12 -3.56 0.00
CA GLU A 63 8.48 -3.76 0.48
C GLU A 63 9.24 -2.42 0.60
N LYS A 64 9.20 -1.59 -0.45
CA LYS A 64 9.83 -0.25 -0.43
C LYS A 64 9.34 0.60 0.74
N ARG A 65 8.02 0.58 1.01
CA ARG A 65 7.45 1.31 2.15
C ARG A 65 7.90 0.74 3.49
N ALA A 66 7.96 -0.58 3.62
CA ALA A 66 8.47 -1.22 4.83
C ALA A 66 9.94 -0.83 5.09
N PHE A 67 10.80 -0.89 4.07
CA PHE A 67 12.19 -0.49 4.20
C PHE A 67 12.35 0.99 4.55
N SER A 68 11.59 1.88 3.90
CA SER A 68 11.61 3.30 4.23
C SER A 68 11.21 3.57 5.68
N MET A 69 10.18 2.88 6.19
CA MET A 69 9.77 2.99 7.59
C MET A 69 10.88 2.51 8.55
N LEU A 70 11.54 1.38 8.24
CA LEU A 70 12.67 0.88 9.04
C LEU A 70 13.84 1.87 9.04
N GLU A 71 14.13 2.50 7.91
CA GLU A 71 15.16 3.53 7.81
C GLU A 71 14.82 4.76 8.67
N THR A 72 13.55 5.21 8.64
CA THR A 72 13.07 6.28 9.52
C THR A 72 13.28 5.92 11.00
N VAL A 73 12.91 4.71 11.41
CA VAL A 73 13.11 4.24 12.79
C VAL A 73 14.59 4.25 13.17
N SER A 74 15.46 3.77 12.29
CA SER A 74 16.91 3.76 12.52
C SER A 74 17.48 5.17 12.72
N LYS A 75 17.08 6.11 11.87
CA LYS A 75 17.48 7.53 11.97
C LYS A 75 17.01 8.17 13.26
N LEU A 76 15.77 7.91 13.67
CA LEU A 76 15.23 8.43 14.93
C LEU A 76 16.02 7.93 16.14
N LYS A 77 16.32 6.61 16.21
CA LYS A 77 17.12 6.03 17.30
C LYS A 77 18.51 6.64 17.38
N LYS A 78 19.23 6.67 16.25
CA LYS A 78 20.60 7.21 16.18
C LYS A 78 20.67 8.68 16.60
N ASN A 79 19.73 9.50 16.13
CA ASN A 79 19.74 10.93 16.43
C ASN A 79 19.32 11.21 17.88
N PHE A 80 18.41 10.40 18.43
CA PHE A 80 18.04 10.50 19.84
C PHE A 80 19.22 10.12 20.75
N GLU A 81 19.95 9.05 20.46
CA GLU A 81 21.15 8.68 21.22
C GLU A 81 22.23 9.76 21.15
N LYS A 82 22.47 10.34 19.97
CA LYS A 82 23.44 11.43 19.79
C LYS A 82 23.09 12.66 20.64
N SER A 83 21.81 13.04 20.69
CA SER A 83 21.40 14.22 21.48
C SER A 83 21.55 14.01 22.98
N GLN A 84 21.49 12.77 23.48
CA GLN A 84 21.78 12.48 24.90
C GLN A 84 23.27 12.57 25.23
N LEU A 85 24.16 12.27 24.29
CA LEU A 85 25.61 12.34 24.48
C LEU A 85 26.17 13.78 24.40
N GLU A 86 25.49 14.68 23.70
CA GLU A 86 25.86 16.10 23.58
C GLU A 86 25.43 16.97 24.79
N LEU A 87 24.78 16.36 25.79
CA LEU A 87 24.30 17.03 27.02
C LEU A 87 25.24 16.86 28.23
N PHE A 88 26.43 16.27 28.04
CA PHE A 88 27.51 16.14 29.03
C PHE A 88 28.82 16.66 28.44
#